data_AF-A0A067C6C6-F1
#
_entry.id   AF-A0A067C6C6-F1
#
_cell.length_a   1.000
_cell.length_b   1.000
_cell.length_c   1.000
_cell.angle_alpha   90.00
_cell.angle_beta   90.00
_cell.angle_gamma   90.00
#
_symmetry.space_group_name_H-M   'P 1'
#
loop_
_entity.id
_entity.type
_entity.pdbx_description
1 polymer ?
#
loop_
_entity_poly.entity_id
_entity_poly.type
_entity_poly.pdbx_seq_one_letter_code
_entity_poly.pdbx_strand_id
1 'polypeptide(L)'
;MALNFWQSSHYLHWMKALRLEDLKRINPKDTSLDMSEVESIHLAMISLMEELGARLHINQIIICTAILIYRRFYLTQSFCDFDPRLVCGTALFISSKIEECQARLSDITTSLHELTTPYTEDREAFFEFTEKDIIECEFFVIEAMQYDMIMHHPFPTLIKLYDEFEVEFPMDEHSFKMAWDLTLYTYRTHLIMLHPPFMIAHAVLFLTLVDAAYDGHDMLDKCNINHDMVVEIATELQQSIEEHKALCALQATSLAKLAEVVPDPFA
;
A
#
# COMPACT_ATOMS: atom_id res chain seq x y z
N MET A 1 17.28 14.33 -6.18
CA MET A 1 17.10 12.92 -5.79
C MET A 1 15.79 12.33 -6.32
N ALA A 2 14.71 13.09 -6.46
CA ALA A 2 13.44 12.62 -7.06
C ALA A 2 13.49 12.21 -8.55
N LEU A 3 14.54 12.60 -9.28
CA LEU A 3 14.66 12.35 -10.74
C LEU A 3 15.43 11.07 -11.10
N ASN A 4 16.13 10.43 -10.14
CA ASN A 4 16.93 9.26 -10.42
C ASN A 4 16.61 8.11 -9.46
N PHE A 5 15.71 7.24 -9.91
CA PHE A 5 15.27 6.07 -9.15
C PHE A 5 16.43 5.16 -8.73
N TRP A 6 17.39 4.88 -9.62
CA TRP A 6 18.48 3.92 -9.38
C TRP A 6 19.49 4.34 -8.31
N GLN A 7 19.58 5.64 -8.03
CA GLN A 7 20.43 6.21 -6.98
C GLN A 7 19.63 6.59 -5.73
N SER A 8 18.31 6.39 -5.74
CA SER A 8 17.44 6.73 -4.62
C SER A 8 17.56 5.71 -3.50
N SER A 9 17.28 6.15 -2.28
CA SER A 9 17.20 5.24 -1.13
C SER A 9 16.07 4.23 -1.27
N HIS A 10 14.98 4.59 -1.95
CA HIS A 10 13.92 3.64 -2.32
C HIS A 10 14.50 2.41 -3.01
N TYR A 11 15.29 2.57 -4.08
CA TYR A 11 15.87 1.43 -4.77
C TYR A 11 16.95 0.73 -3.93
N LEU A 12 17.89 1.51 -3.38
CA LEU A 12 19.10 0.96 -2.77
C LEU A 12 18.84 0.24 -1.45
N HIS A 13 17.99 0.78 -0.59
CA HIS A 13 17.73 0.25 0.75
C HIS A 13 16.47 -0.63 0.78
N TRP A 14 15.42 -0.23 0.06
CA TRP A 14 14.08 -0.84 0.22
C TRP A 14 13.68 -1.83 -0.86
N MET A 15 14.46 -1.99 -1.94
CA MET A 15 14.09 -2.89 -3.05
C MET A 15 15.22 -3.83 -3.45
N LYS A 16 16.46 -3.33 -3.60
CA LYS A 16 17.59 -4.10 -4.14
C LYS A 16 17.90 -5.39 -3.37
N ALA A 17 17.74 -5.38 -2.05
CA ALA A 17 18.05 -6.51 -1.19
C ALA A 17 16.81 -7.31 -0.76
N LEU A 18 15.60 -6.80 -1.05
CA LEU A 18 14.36 -7.35 -0.55
C LEU A 18 13.95 -8.58 -1.37
N ARG A 19 13.65 -9.69 -0.71
CA ARG A 19 13.15 -10.91 -1.34
C ARG A 19 11.73 -11.21 -0.87
N LEU A 20 11.02 -12.01 -1.66
CA LEU A 20 9.68 -12.48 -1.30
C LEU A 20 9.67 -13.25 0.04
N GLU A 21 10.75 -13.97 0.34
CA GLU A 21 10.92 -14.69 1.61
C GLU A 21 10.97 -13.76 2.82
N ASP A 22 11.55 -12.56 2.65
CA ASP A 22 11.62 -11.56 3.72
C ASP A 22 10.23 -10.96 4.00
N LEU A 23 9.39 -10.86 2.97
CA LEU A 23 8.00 -10.37 3.07
C LEU A 23 7.06 -11.42 3.68
N LYS A 24 7.29 -12.70 3.39
CA LYS A 24 6.54 -13.83 3.95
C LYS A 24 7.14 -14.33 5.26
N ARG A 25 7.76 -13.44 6.05
CA ARG A 25 8.30 -13.77 7.35
C ARG A 25 7.40 -13.22 8.44
N ILE A 26 6.88 -14.12 9.28
CA ILE A 26 6.17 -13.72 10.50
C ILE A 26 7.19 -13.26 11.54
N ASN A 27 6.91 -12.14 12.20
CA ASN A 27 7.71 -11.68 13.31
C ASN A 27 7.67 -12.73 14.43
N PRO A 28 8.80 -13.10 15.07
CA PRO A 28 8.80 -14.07 16.16
C PRO A 28 7.83 -13.74 17.31
N LYS A 29 7.45 -12.47 17.49
CA LYS A 29 6.46 -12.05 18.49
C LYS A 29 5.01 -12.35 18.09
N ASP A 30 4.71 -12.44 16.80
CA ASP A 30 3.35 -12.62 16.24
C ASP A 30 3.04 -14.11 16.03
N THR A 31 3.43 -14.99 16.96
CA THR A 31 3.32 -16.45 16.80
C THR A 31 1.86 -16.95 16.77
N SER A 32 0.91 -16.13 17.22
CA SER A 32 -0.52 -16.45 17.25
C SER A 32 -1.22 -16.34 15.89
N LEU A 33 -0.62 -15.65 14.92
CA LEU A 33 -1.20 -15.36 13.61
C LEU A 33 -0.58 -16.25 12.54
N ASP A 34 -1.41 -16.73 11.62
CA ASP A 34 -0.94 -17.38 10.40
C ASP A 34 -0.62 -16.35 9.30
N MET A 35 0.18 -16.74 8.30
CA MET A 35 0.55 -15.87 7.18
C MET A 35 -0.67 -15.30 6.46
N SER A 36 -1.67 -16.16 6.21
CA SER A 36 -2.91 -15.76 5.55
C SER A 36 -3.70 -14.71 6.36
N GLU A 37 -3.62 -14.80 7.69
CA GLU A 37 -4.28 -13.87 8.60
C GLU A 37 -3.54 -12.53 8.65
N VAL A 38 -2.20 -12.56 8.66
CA VAL A 38 -1.36 -11.36 8.57
C VAL A 38 -1.62 -10.61 7.26
N GLU A 39 -1.67 -11.31 6.13
CA GLU A 39 -1.98 -10.71 4.83
C GLU A 39 -3.39 -10.10 4.81
N SER A 40 -4.38 -10.81 5.38
CA SER A 40 -5.75 -10.30 5.52
C SER A 40 -5.83 -9.05 6.41
N ILE A 41 -5.08 -9.01 7.52
CA ILE A 41 -4.98 -7.84 8.40
C ILE A 41 -4.39 -6.65 7.63
N HIS A 42 -3.29 -6.85 6.89
CA HIS A 42 -2.72 -5.77 6.09
C HIS A 42 -3.71 -5.23 5.04
N LEU A 43 -4.48 -6.11 4.38
CA LEU A 43 -5.52 -5.68 3.45
C LEU A 43 -6.60 -4.85 4.14
N ALA A 44 -7.06 -5.28 5.33
CA ALA A 44 -8.03 -4.52 6.13
C ALA A 44 -7.53 -3.12 6.49
N MET A 45 -6.26 -3.02 6.87
CA MET A 45 -5.64 -1.75 7.24
C MET A 45 -5.46 -0.82 6.03
N ILE A 46 -5.11 -1.37 4.87
CA ILE A 46 -5.06 -0.58 3.62
C ILE A 46 -6.45 -0.04 3.28
N SER A 47 -7.50 -0.86 3.39
CA SER A 47 -8.88 -0.40 3.18
C SER A 47 -9.28 0.71 4.16
N LEU A 48 -8.86 0.61 5.43
CA LEU A 48 -9.07 1.68 6.42
C LEU A 48 -8.38 2.99 6.00
N MET A 49 -7.14 2.93 5.50
CA MET A 49 -6.40 4.11 5.01
C MET A 49 -7.04 4.74 3.79
N GLU A 50 -7.57 3.93 2.87
CA GLU A 50 -8.29 4.41 1.69
C GLU A 50 -9.61 5.08 2.09
N GLU A 51 -10.35 4.52 3.04
CA GLU A 51 -11.59 5.11 3.56
C GLU A 51 -11.32 6.42 4.30
N LEU A 52 -10.26 6.48 5.12
CA LEU A 52 -9.79 7.71 5.76
C LEU A 52 -9.45 8.78 4.72
N GLY A 53 -8.68 8.41 3.70
CA GLY A 53 -8.29 9.33 2.63
C GLY A 53 -9.51 9.86 1.86
N ALA A 54 -10.49 9.00 1.58
CA ALA A 54 -11.73 9.40 0.92
C ALA A 54 -12.58 10.36 1.78
N ARG A 55 -12.71 10.10 3.08
CA ARG A 55 -13.47 10.94 4.02
C ARG A 55 -12.84 12.31 4.21
N LEU A 56 -11.52 12.38 4.22
CA LEU A 56 -10.75 13.61 4.37
C LEU A 56 -10.46 14.34 3.05
N HIS A 57 -10.92 13.79 1.91
CA HIS A 57 -10.64 14.32 0.57
C HIS A 57 -9.14 14.51 0.28
N ILE A 58 -8.32 13.57 0.74
CA ILE A 58 -6.86 13.58 0.57
C ILE A 58 -6.50 13.06 -0.83
N ASN A 59 -5.47 13.64 -1.44
CA ASN A 59 -4.97 13.19 -2.75
C ASN A 59 -4.49 11.73 -2.71
N GLN A 60 -4.79 10.99 -3.78
CA GLN A 60 -4.47 9.57 -3.88
C GLN A 60 -2.98 9.25 -3.68
N ILE A 61 -2.09 10.12 -4.15
CA ILE A 61 -0.63 9.95 -3.98
C ILE A 61 -0.27 9.86 -2.50
N ILE A 62 -0.88 10.68 -1.64
CA ILE A 62 -0.61 10.68 -0.19
C ILE A 62 -1.05 9.35 0.44
N ILE A 63 -2.19 8.81 0.01
CA ILE A 63 -2.69 7.50 0.46
C ILE A 63 -1.71 6.40 0.03
N CYS A 64 -1.25 6.43 -1.23
CA CYS A 64 -0.26 5.49 -1.76
C CYS A 64 1.08 5.55 -1.01
N THR A 65 1.56 6.76 -0.71
CA THR A 65 2.77 6.99 0.11
C THR A 65 2.56 6.43 1.51
N ALA A 66 1.38 6.64 2.10
CA ALA A 66 1.07 6.14 3.43
C ALA A 66 1.03 4.61 3.48
N ILE A 67 0.43 3.95 2.47
CA ILE A 67 0.41 2.48 2.36
C ILE A 67 1.84 1.91 2.32
N LEU A 68 2.74 2.54 1.56
CA LEU A 68 4.12 2.10 1.46
C LEU A 68 4.88 2.28 2.79
N ILE A 69 4.67 3.39 3.50
CA ILE A 69 5.26 3.60 4.84
C ILE A 69 4.76 2.52 5.81
N TYR A 70 3.45 2.29 5.83
CA TYR A 70 2.82 1.26 6.65
C TYR A 70 3.40 -0.13 6.36
N ARG A 71 3.48 -0.52 5.08
CA ARG A 71 4.03 -1.82 4.67
C ARG A 71 5.49 -1.99 5.08
N ARG A 72 6.32 -0.95 4.89
CA ARG A 72 7.74 -0.97 5.26
C ARG A 72 7.95 -1.05 6.78
N PHE A 73 7.12 -0.36 7.56
CA PHE A 73 7.17 -0.39 9.02
C PHE A 73 7.01 -1.83 9.55
N TYR A 74 6.00 -2.55 9.07
CA TYR A 74 5.72 -3.93 9.48
C TYR A 74 6.66 -4.99 8.91
N LEU A 75 7.68 -4.61 8.12
CA LEU A 75 8.78 -5.54 7.79
C LEU A 75 9.67 -5.84 9.00
N THR A 76 9.73 -4.91 9.96
CA THR A 76 10.61 -5.01 11.12
C THR A 76 9.84 -5.08 12.44
N GLN A 77 8.71 -4.38 12.52
CA GLN A 77 7.91 -4.27 13.73
C GLN A 77 6.86 -5.38 13.82
N SER A 78 6.35 -5.62 15.03
CA SER A 78 5.33 -6.63 15.33
C SER A 78 3.99 -5.95 15.64
N PHE A 79 2.88 -6.65 15.37
CA PHE A 79 1.54 -6.18 15.74
C PHE A 79 1.33 -6.13 17.26
N CYS A 80 2.06 -6.93 18.02
CA CYS A 80 2.06 -6.90 19.49
C CYS A 80 2.68 -5.61 20.06
N ASP A 81 3.62 -4.99 19.34
CA ASP A 81 4.30 -3.78 19.84
C ASP A 81 3.57 -2.51 19.41
N PHE A 82 3.00 -2.50 18.20
CA PHE A 82 2.35 -1.33 17.62
C PHE A 82 0.99 -1.70 17.01
N ASP A 83 -0.08 -1.08 17.51
CA ASP A 83 -1.43 -1.24 16.93
C ASP A 83 -1.44 -0.73 15.47
N PRO A 84 -1.78 -1.58 14.49
CA PRO A 84 -1.82 -1.18 13.10
C PRO A 84 -2.78 -0.05 12.77
N ARG A 85 -3.85 0.14 13.56
CA ARG A 85 -4.81 1.25 13.39
C ARG A 85 -4.15 2.59 13.70
N LEU A 86 -3.36 2.65 14.77
CA LEU A 86 -2.57 3.84 15.12
C LEU A 86 -1.52 4.14 14.05
N VAL A 87 -0.82 3.10 13.57
CA VAL A 87 0.18 3.23 12.52
C VAL A 87 -0.46 3.72 11.21
N CYS A 88 -1.68 3.28 10.86
CA CYS A 88 -2.40 3.77 9.68
C CYS A 88 -2.63 5.30 9.73
N GLY A 89 -3.18 5.80 10.85
CA GLY A 89 -3.40 7.24 11.03
C GLY A 89 -2.10 8.04 11.01
N THR A 90 -1.06 7.49 11.64
CA THR A 90 0.28 8.09 11.70
C THR A 90 0.95 8.12 10.32
N ALA A 91 0.88 7.03 9.56
CA ALA A 91 1.45 6.95 8.21
C ALA A 91 0.78 7.95 7.25
N LEU A 92 -0.55 8.13 7.37
CA LEU A 92 -1.29 9.12 6.59
C LEU A 92 -0.87 10.55 6.95
N PHE A 93 -0.72 10.84 8.25
CA PHE A 93 -0.25 12.14 8.74
C PHE A 93 1.16 12.47 8.24
N ILE A 94 2.10 11.52 8.37
CA ILE A 94 3.47 11.66 7.87
C ILE A 94 3.47 11.88 6.36
N SER A 95 2.73 11.08 5.61
CA SER A 95 2.67 11.20 4.14
C SER A 95 2.14 12.54 3.68
N SER A 96 1.16 13.10 4.40
CA SER A 96 0.64 14.44 4.13
C SER A 96 1.72 15.52 4.26
N LYS A 97 2.70 15.33 5.17
CA LYS A 97 3.85 16.23 5.32
C LYS A 97 4.88 16.03 4.20
N ILE A 98 5.16 14.77 3.81
CA ILE A 98 6.12 14.44 2.74
C ILE A 98 5.69 15.05 1.40
N GLU A 99 4.42 14.89 1.05
CA GLU A 99 3.86 15.35 -0.23
C GLU A 99 3.44 16.83 -0.20
N GLU A 100 3.84 17.58 0.83
CA GLU A 100 3.56 19.01 1.01
C GLU A 100 2.06 19.38 0.97
N CYS A 101 1.19 18.45 1.35
CA CYS A 101 -0.26 18.63 1.41
C CYS A 101 -0.75 18.29 2.82
N GLN A 102 -0.47 19.20 3.76
CA GLN A 102 -0.63 18.96 5.18
C GLN A 102 -2.10 18.77 5.58
N ALA A 103 -2.41 17.56 6.06
CA ALA A 103 -3.68 17.27 6.71
C ALA A 103 -3.63 17.68 8.19
N ARG A 104 -4.78 18.10 8.75
CA ARG A 104 -4.87 18.46 10.17
C ARG A 104 -4.92 17.19 11.01
N LEU A 105 -4.11 17.15 12.07
CA LEU A 105 -4.03 16.01 12.98
C LEU A 105 -5.39 15.71 13.66
N SER A 106 -6.12 16.75 14.02
CA SER A 106 -7.47 16.66 14.59
C SER A 106 -8.45 15.91 13.68
N ASP A 107 -8.37 16.18 12.37
CA ASP A 107 -9.31 15.64 11.39
C ASP A 107 -9.02 14.16 11.14
N ILE A 108 -7.74 13.78 11.11
CA ILE A 108 -7.29 12.39 11.03
C ILE A 108 -7.73 11.62 12.27
N THR A 109 -7.46 12.15 13.47
CA THR A 109 -7.78 11.50 14.74
C THR A 109 -9.29 11.28 14.89
N THR A 110 -10.08 12.31 14.59
CA THR A 110 -11.55 12.23 14.65
C THR A 110 -12.08 11.20 13.65
N SER A 111 -11.60 11.23 12.41
CA SER A 111 -12.04 10.27 11.37
C SER A 111 -11.62 8.84 11.69
N LEU A 112 -10.43 8.63 12.25
CA LEU A 112 -9.94 7.33 12.69
C LEU A 112 -10.81 6.77 13.81
N HIS A 113 -11.16 7.60 14.79
CA HIS A 113 -12.09 7.22 15.85
C HIS A 113 -13.44 6.79 15.26
N GLU A 114 -14.04 7.62 14.40
CA GLU A 114 -15.35 7.34 13.80
C GLU A 114 -15.40 6.04 12.98
N LEU A 115 -14.30 5.65 12.32
CA LEU A 115 -14.23 4.42 11.53
C LEU A 115 -13.88 3.19 12.37
N THR A 116 -13.11 3.36 13.45
CA THR A 116 -12.64 2.26 14.29
C THR A 116 -13.68 1.87 15.35
N THR A 117 -14.48 2.83 15.81
CA THR A 117 -15.54 2.57 16.80
C THR A 117 -16.86 2.24 16.10
N PRO A 118 -17.38 1.01 16.17
CA PRO A 118 -18.77 0.78 15.81
C PRO A 118 -19.68 1.59 16.74
N TYR A 119 -20.84 2.02 16.22
CA TYR A 119 -21.90 2.74 16.94
C TYR A 119 -22.57 1.85 18.01
N THR A 120 -21.81 1.33 18.96
CA THR A 120 -22.29 0.56 20.12
C THR A 120 -22.22 1.44 21.37
N GLU A 121 -23.26 1.37 22.19
CA GLU A 121 -23.47 2.23 23.38
C GLU A 121 -22.42 2.02 24.48
N ASP A 122 -21.56 1.00 24.34
CA ASP A 122 -20.51 0.65 25.29
C ASP A 122 -19.25 1.49 25.08
N ARG A 123 -19.15 2.54 25.89
CA ARG A 123 -18.04 3.50 25.87
C ARG A 123 -16.69 2.99 26.38
N GLU A 124 -16.60 1.73 26.79
CA GLU A 124 -15.43 1.18 27.48
C GLU A 124 -14.52 0.35 26.55
N ALA A 125 -14.99 0.02 25.34
CA ALA A 125 -14.20 -0.65 24.29
C ALA A 125 -13.74 0.34 23.19
N PHE A 126 -13.55 1.61 23.56
CA PHE A 126 -13.10 2.64 22.63
C PHE A 126 -11.58 2.58 22.45
N PHE A 127 -11.13 2.50 21.20
CA PHE A 127 -9.76 2.84 20.84
C PHE A 127 -9.62 4.36 20.87
N GLU A 128 -9.36 4.93 22.05
CA GLU A 128 -9.13 6.38 22.20
C GLU A 128 -7.68 6.72 21.86
N PHE A 129 -7.32 6.68 20.57
CA PHE A 129 -6.06 7.27 20.13
C PHE A 129 -6.15 8.78 20.26
N THR A 130 -5.26 9.36 21.06
CA THR A 130 -5.13 10.80 21.20
C THR A 130 -4.16 11.34 20.16
N GLU A 131 -4.23 12.66 19.91
CA GLU A 131 -3.26 13.35 19.05
C GLU A 131 -1.81 13.14 19.52
N LYS A 132 -1.60 12.95 20.83
CA LYS A 132 -0.27 12.70 21.39
C LYS A 132 0.27 11.35 20.96
N ASP A 133 -0.57 10.32 20.94
CA ASP A 133 -0.15 8.96 20.57
C ASP A 133 0.28 8.91 19.11
N ILE A 134 -0.38 9.66 18.23
CA ILE A 134 0.03 9.79 16.81
C ILE A 134 1.39 10.49 16.70
N ILE A 135 1.64 11.53 17.51
CA ILE A 135 2.92 12.25 17.51
C ILE A 135 4.05 11.36 18.07
N GLU A 136 3.77 10.56 19.09
CA GLU A 136 4.74 9.60 19.63
C GLU A 136 5.03 8.47 18.63
N CYS A 137 3.97 7.91 18.03
CA CYS A 137 4.09 6.91 16.96
C CYS A 137 4.85 7.45 15.74
N GLU A 138 4.69 8.73 15.41
CA GLU A 138 5.42 9.37 14.31
C GLU A 138 6.93 9.22 14.45
N PHE A 139 7.46 9.36 15.66
CA PHE A 139 8.89 9.20 15.91
C PHE A 139 9.37 7.77 15.58
N PHE A 140 8.63 6.75 16.03
CA PHE A 140 8.96 5.35 15.77
C PHE A 140 8.85 4.98 14.29
N VAL A 141 7.84 5.50 13.58
CA VAL A 141 7.68 5.25 12.15
C VAL A 141 8.85 5.83 11.35
N ILE A 142 9.29 7.05 11.67
CA ILE A 142 10.42 7.69 10.99
C ILE A 142 11.74 6.93 11.25
N GLU A 143 11.95 6.48 12.50
CA GLU A 143 13.13 5.69 12.87
C GLU A 143 13.16 4.34 12.14
N ALA A 144 12.03 3.62 12.13
CA ALA A 144 11.91 2.34 11.43
C ALA A 144 12.14 2.47 9.90
N MET A 145 11.75 3.61 9.32
CA MET A 145 11.98 3.95 7.92
C MET A 145 13.41 4.42 7.64
N GLN A 146 14.30 4.45 8.63
CA GLN A 146 15.69 4.93 8.48
C GLN A 146 15.79 6.33 7.86
N TYR A 147 14.78 7.18 8.10
CA TYR A 147 14.63 8.52 7.49
C TYR A 147 14.51 8.53 5.95
N ASP A 148 14.24 7.39 5.31
CA ASP A 148 14.06 7.26 3.86
C ASP A 148 12.62 7.57 3.42
N MET A 149 12.31 8.86 3.32
CA MET A 149 10.95 9.35 3.10
C MET A 149 10.59 9.61 1.63
N ILE A 150 11.57 9.60 0.71
CA ILE A 150 11.31 9.84 -0.72
C ILE A 150 10.89 8.54 -1.40
N MET A 151 9.65 8.51 -1.89
CA MET A 151 9.10 7.35 -2.60
C MET A 151 8.80 7.67 -4.06
N HIS A 152 8.83 6.62 -4.87
CA HIS A 152 8.65 6.70 -6.32
C HIS A 152 7.41 5.88 -6.64
N HIS A 153 6.48 6.47 -7.36
CA HIS A 153 5.19 5.85 -7.69
C HIS A 153 5.13 5.49 -9.19
N PRO A 154 4.33 4.50 -9.59
CA PRO A 154 4.15 4.09 -10.98
C PRO A 154 3.37 5.12 -11.82
N PHE A 155 2.50 5.94 -11.22
CA PHE A 155 1.59 6.84 -11.94
C PHE A 155 2.28 7.78 -12.97
N PRO A 156 3.40 8.46 -12.65
CA PRO A 156 4.07 9.31 -13.64
C PRO A 156 4.64 8.55 -14.83
N THR A 157 4.98 7.26 -14.65
CA THR A 157 5.41 6.40 -15.76
C THR A 157 4.21 5.94 -16.56
N LEU A 158 3.13 5.54 -15.90
CA LEU A 158 1.90 5.12 -16.54
C LEU A 158 1.37 6.19 -17.51
N ILE A 159 1.26 7.43 -17.05
CA ILE A 159 0.77 8.55 -17.88
C ILE A 159 1.63 8.72 -19.14
N LYS A 160 2.97 8.68 -18.98
CA LYS A 160 3.89 8.79 -20.12
C LYS A 160 3.72 7.66 -21.13
N LEU A 161 3.55 6.43 -20.65
CA LEU A 161 3.34 5.29 -21.53
C LEU A 161 2.00 5.41 -22.28
N TYR A 162 0.95 5.85 -21.60
CA TYR A 162 -0.34 6.13 -22.24
C TYR A 162 -0.21 7.18 -23.34
N ASP A 163 0.48 8.29 -23.08
CA ASP A 163 0.71 9.34 -24.08
C ASP A 163 1.56 8.84 -25.27
N GLU A 164 2.55 7.97 -25.02
CA GLU A 164 3.41 7.39 -26.06
C GLU A 164 2.67 6.41 -26.96
N PHE A 165 1.76 5.61 -26.39
CA PHE A 165 1.06 4.54 -27.09
C PHE A 165 -0.34 4.92 -27.62
N GLU A 166 -0.86 6.11 -27.28
CA GLU A 166 -2.19 6.59 -27.69
C GLU A 166 -2.44 6.52 -29.21
N VAL A 167 -1.40 6.77 -30.02
CA VAL A 167 -1.50 6.79 -31.49
C VAL A 167 -1.63 5.38 -32.07
N GLU A 168 -0.94 4.41 -31.49
CA GLU A 168 -0.88 3.04 -32.01
C GLU A 168 -2.00 2.17 -31.44
N PHE A 169 -2.30 2.37 -30.16
CA PHE A 169 -3.35 1.71 -29.41
C PHE A 169 -4.31 2.77 -28.90
N PRO A 170 -5.36 3.13 -29.68
CA PRO A 170 -6.34 4.11 -29.24
C PRO A 170 -7.14 3.51 -28.08
N MET A 171 -6.78 3.89 -26.85
CA MET A 171 -7.43 3.42 -25.63
C MET A 171 -8.53 4.38 -25.20
N ASP A 172 -9.70 3.84 -24.92
CA ASP A 172 -10.83 4.61 -24.39
C ASP A 172 -10.56 5.11 -22.96
N GLU A 173 -11.31 6.12 -22.52
CA GLU A 173 -11.28 6.62 -21.13
C GLU A 173 -11.52 5.49 -20.10
N HIS A 174 -12.33 4.50 -20.47
CA HIS A 174 -12.56 3.30 -19.66
C HIS A 174 -11.27 2.51 -19.41
N SER A 175 -10.46 2.31 -20.46
CA SER A 175 -9.21 1.55 -20.36
C SER A 175 -8.16 2.29 -19.54
N PHE A 176 -8.09 3.62 -19.66
CA PHE A 176 -7.23 4.44 -18.80
C PHE A 176 -7.64 4.33 -17.33
N LYS A 177 -8.94 4.41 -17.05
CA LYS A 177 -9.46 4.23 -15.68
C LYS A 177 -9.13 2.84 -15.14
N MET A 178 -9.27 1.80 -15.95
CA MET A 178 -8.89 0.44 -15.58
C MET A 178 -7.39 0.35 -15.23
N ALA A 179 -6.50 0.94 -16.02
CA ALA A 179 -5.08 0.97 -15.69
C ALA A 179 -4.79 1.74 -14.40
N TRP A 180 -5.49 2.85 -14.18
CA TRP A 180 -5.36 3.60 -12.94
C TRP A 180 -5.78 2.75 -11.73
N ASP A 181 -6.93 2.09 -11.82
CA ASP A 181 -7.48 1.23 -10.77
C ASP A 181 -6.60 -0.01 -10.52
N LEU A 182 -6.04 -0.63 -11.57
CA LEU A 182 -5.07 -1.72 -11.46
C LEU A 182 -3.76 -1.24 -10.81
N THR A 183 -3.30 -0.04 -11.16
CA THR A 183 -2.13 0.56 -10.52
C THR A 183 -2.37 0.79 -9.03
N LEU A 184 -3.55 1.26 -8.65
CA LEU A 184 -3.93 1.36 -7.23
C LEU A 184 -4.01 0.00 -6.56
N TYR A 185 -4.52 -1.01 -7.27
CA TYR A 185 -4.58 -2.37 -6.77
C TYR A 185 -3.20 -2.94 -6.42
N THR A 186 -2.15 -2.59 -7.16
CA THR A 186 -0.78 -3.07 -6.86
C THR A 186 -0.31 -2.70 -5.44
N TYR A 187 -0.81 -1.62 -4.84
CA TYR A 187 -0.47 -1.24 -3.45
C TYR A 187 -1.07 -2.17 -2.40
N ARG A 188 -2.10 -2.96 -2.75
CA ARG A 188 -2.63 -4.02 -1.90
C ARG A 188 -1.75 -5.27 -1.90
N THR A 189 -0.84 -5.36 -2.86
CA THR A 189 0.05 -6.52 -3.08
C THR A 189 1.48 -6.21 -2.65
N HIS A 190 2.32 -7.24 -2.56
CA HIS A 190 3.74 -7.09 -2.29
C HIS A 190 4.55 -6.62 -3.53
N LEU A 191 3.94 -6.63 -4.72
CA LEU A 191 4.59 -6.29 -5.99
C LEU A 191 5.20 -4.89 -5.97
N ILE A 192 4.53 -3.93 -5.34
CA ILE A 192 4.98 -2.54 -5.24
C ILE A 192 6.31 -2.39 -4.48
N MET A 193 6.64 -3.35 -3.61
CA MET A 193 7.90 -3.36 -2.86
C MET A 193 9.00 -4.15 -3.59
N LEU A 194 8.64 -5.21 -4.34
CA LEU A 194 9.60 -6.06 -5.03
C LEU A 194 10.08 -5.50 -6.38
N HIS A 195 9.19 -4.80 -7.10
CA HIS A 195 9.46 -4.38 -8.47
C HIS A 195 9.51 -2.86 -8.63
N PRO A 196 10.45 -2.35 -9.44
CA PRO A 196 10.52 -0.92 -9.74
C PRO A 196 9.19 -0.36 -10.27
N PRO A 197 8.82 0.89 -9.91
CA PRO A 197 7.54 1.48 -10.30
C PRO A 197 7.30 1.52 -11.81
N PHE A 198 8.36 1.67 -12.61
CA PHE A 198 8.23 1.65 -14.07
C PHE A 198 7.88 0.27 -14.62
N MET A 199 8.36 -0.83 -14.02
CA MET A 199 8.01 -2.18 -14.45
C MET A 199 6.55 -2.49 -14.16
N ILE A 200 6.06 -2.04 -13.00
CA ILE A 200 4.65 -2.17 -12.61
C ILE A 200 3.75 -1.42 -13.60
N ALA A 201 4.14 -0.19 -13.99
CA ALA A 201 3.39 0.58 -14.99
C ALA A 201 3.29 -0.16 -16.33
N HIS A 202 4.37 -0.82 -16.79
CA HIS A 202 4.34 -1.64 -18.00
C HIS A 202 3.47 -2.89 -17.86
N ALA A 203 3.52 -3.56 -16.70
CA ALA A 203 2.69 -4.74 -16.45
C ALA A 203 1.20 -4.38 -16.43
N VAL A 204 0.85 -3.25 -15.81
CA VAL A 204 -0.53 -2.75 -15.82
C VAL A 204 -0.97 -2.37 -17.23
N LEU A 205 -0.14 -1.66 -17.99
CA LEU A 205 -0.46 -1.30 -19.38
C LEU A 205 -0.65 -2.56 -20.24
N PHE A 206 0.24 -3.55 -20.12
CA PHE A 206 0.11 -4.84 -20.80
C PHE A 206 -1.23 -5.51 -20.51
N LEU A 207 -1.66 -5.56 -19.24
CA LEU A 207 -2.96 -6.13 -18.86
C LEU A 207 -4.13 -5.35 -19.47
N THR A 208 -4.06 -4.03 -19.49
CA THR A 208 -5.13 -3.21 -20.08
C THR A 208 -5.20 -3.30 -21.60
N LEU A 209 -4.07 -3.51 -22.27
CA LEU A 209 -4.04 -3.76 -23.72
C LEU A 209 -4.67 -5.12 -24.03
N VAL A 210 -4.33 -6.15 -23.26
CA VAL A 210 -4.93 -7.48 -23.39
C VAL A 210 -6.45 -7.45 -23.14
N ASP A 211 -6.91 -6.69 -22.14
CA ASP A 211 -8.35 -6.50 -21.88
C ASP A 211 -9.06 -5.78 -23.03
N ALA A 212 -8.41 -4.77 -23.61
CA ALA A 212 -8.90 -4.05 -24.80
C ALA A 212 -8.76 -4.85 -26.12
N ALA A 213 -8.41 -6.14 -26.05
CA ALA A 213 -8.22 -7.04 -27.18
C ALA A 213 -7.10 -6.65 -28.18
N TYR A 214 -6.10 -5.90 -27.70
CA TYR A 214 -4.86 -5.64 -28.43
C TYR A 214 -3.80 -6.71 -28.14
N ASP A 215 -2.80 -6.80 -29.02
CA ASP A 215 -1.63 -7.64 -28.79
C ASP A 215 -0.66 -6.92 -27.84
N GLY A 216 -0.67 -7.31 -26.56
CA GLY A 216 0.23 -6.76 -25.56
C GLY A 216 1.72 -7.03 -25.84
N HIS A 217 2.04 -8.05 -26.65
CA HIS A 217 3.43 -8.33 -27.02
C HIS A 217 4.01 -7.32 -28.01
N ASP A 218 3.17 -6.70 -28.87
CA ASP A 218 3.61 -5.64 -29.78
C ASP A 218 4.13 -4.40 -29.04
N MET A 219 3.53 -4.08 -27.89
CA MET A 219 4.03 -3.03 -26.98
C MET A 219 5.39 -3.41 -26.40
N LEU A 220 5.55 -4.66 -25.96
CA LEU A 220 6.80 -5.13 -25.36
C LEU A 220 7.96 -5.07 -26.37
N ASP A 221 7.74 -5.51 -27.61
CA ASP A 221 8.75 -5.50 -28.67
C ASP A 221 9.29 -4.10 -29.01
N LYS A 222 8.51 -3.04 -28.73
CA LYS A 222 8.91 -1.64 -28.92
C LYS A 222 9.66 -1.06 -27.71
N CYS A 223 9.49 -1.65 -26.54
CA CYS A 223 10.12 -1.22 -25.30
C CYS A 223 11.43 -1.98 -25.04
N ASN A 224 12.51 -1.26 -24.69
CA ASN A 224 13.77 -1.90 -24.29
C ASN A 224 13.73 -2.36 -22.82
N ILE A 225 12.85 -3.31 -22.50
CA ILE A 225 12.59 -3.81 -21.14
C ILE A 225 12.63 -5.34 -21.15
N ASN A 226 12.83 -5.96 -19.99
CA ASN A 226 12.76 -7.41 -19.87
C ASN A 226 11.29 -7.88 -20.01
N HIS A 227 10.94 -8.47 -21.15
CA HIS A 227 9.57 -8.92 -21.44
C HIS A 227 9.11 -9.99 -20.43
N ASP A 228 9.99 -10.93 -20.10
CA ASP A 228 9.66 -12.05 -19.20
C ASP A 228 9.23 -11.54 -17.83
N MET A 229 9.93 -10.54 -17.30
CA MET A 229 9.59 -9.93 -16.00
C MET A 229 8.27 -9.17 -16.03
N VAL A 230 7.93 -8.49 -17.13
CA VAL A 230 6.66 -7.77 -17.24
C VAL A 230 5.49 -8.74 -17.26
N VAL A 231 5.62 -9.84 -18.01
CA VAL A 231 4.60 -10.89 -18.08
C VAL A 231 4.46 -11.63 -16.75
N GLU A 232 5.56 -11.88 -16.04
CA GLU A 232 5.56 -12.45 -14.69
C GLU A 232 4.78 -11.56 -13.72
N ILE A 233 5.11 -10.25 -13.63
CA ILE A 233 4.40 -9.29 -12.77
C ILE A 233 2.92 -9.21 -13.13
N ALA A 234 2.58 -9.18 -14.42
CA ALA A 234 1.20 -9.15 -14.87
C ALA A 234 0.40 -10.39 -14.44
N THR A 235 1.03 -11.57 -14.53
CA THR A 235 0.43 -12.86 -14.11
C THR A 235 0.25 -12.90 -12.60
N GLU A 236 1.25 -12.48 -11.83
CA GLU A 236 1.17 -12.40 -10.37
C GLU A 236 0.09 -11.41 -9.91
N LEU A 237 -0.07 -10.27 -10.60
CA LEU A 237 -1.12 -9.31 -10.31
C LEU A 237 -2.51 -9.91 -10.53
N GLN A 238 -2.72 -10.66 -11.63
CA GLN A 238 -3.97 -11.37 -11.88
C GLN A 238 -4.25 -12.43 -10.80
N GLN A 239 -3.26 -13.23 -10.44
CA GLN A 239 -3.40 -14.23 -9.38
C GLN A 239 -3.75 -13.58 -8.03
N SER A 240 -3.11 -12.45 -7.70
CA SER A 240 -3.39 -11.72 -6.47
C SER A 240 -4.84 -11.21 -6.40
N ILE A 241 -5.46 -10.87 -7.54
CA ILE A 241 -6.88 -10.45 -7.60
C ILE A 241 -7.81 -11.61 -7.20
N GLU A 242 -7.47 -12.84 -7.57
CA GLU A 242 -8.23 -14.02 -7.19
C GLU A 242 -8.05 -14.35 -5.70
N GLU A 243 -6.81 -14.34 -5.22
CA GLU A 243 -6.45 -14.60 -3.82
C GLU A 243 -7.08 -13.59 -2.86
N HIS A 244 -7.18 -12.32 -3.26
CA HIS A 244 -7.79 -11.27 -2.45
C HIS A 244 -9.24 -11.58 -2.05
N LYS A 245 -10.03 -12.22 -2.92
CA LYS A 245 -11.40 -12.63 -2.57
C LYS A 245 -11.41 -13.65 -1.42
N ALA A 246 -10.44 -14.55 -1.40
CA ALA A 246 -10.28 -15.51 -0.32
C ALA A 246 -9.82 -14.83 0.98
N LEU A 247 -8.86 -13.91 0.90
CA LEU A 247 -8.36 -13.15 2.06
C LEU A 247 -9.43 -12.25 2.69
N CYS A 248 -10.30 -11.62 1.88
CA CYS A 248 -11.42 -10.82 2.37
C CYS A 248 -12.45 -11.66 3.14
N ALA A 249 -12.63 -12.94 2.79
CA ALA A 249 -13.51 -13.83 3.54
C ALA A 249 -12.97 -14.17 4.95
N LEU A 250 -11.65 -14.14 5.12
CA LEU A 250 -10.97 -14.41 6.41
C LEU A 250 -10.89 -13.19 7.32
N GLN A 251 -11.11 -11.99 6.78
CA GLN A 251 -10.85 -10.71 7.43
C GLN A 251 -11.52 -10.55 8.80
N ALA A 252 -12.79 -10.97 8.94
CA ALA A 252 -13.49 -10.87 10.22
C ALA A 252 -12.82 -11.73 11.32
N THR A 253 -12.33 -12.91 10.95
CA THR A 253 -11.65 -13.83 11.88
C THR A 253 -10.26 -13.29 12.23
N SER A 254 -9.52 -12.81 11.24
CA SER A 254 -8.17 -12.26 11.44
C SER A 254 -8.19 -11.00 12.30
N LEU A 255 -9.18 -10.11 12.11
CA LEU A 255 -9.33 -8.91 12.94
C LEU A 255 -9.75 -9.23 14.39
N ALA A 256 -10.54 -10.28 14.60
CA ALA A 256 -10.87 -10.73 15.96
C ALA A 256 -9.63 -11.24 16.70
N LYS A 257 -8.78 -12.04 16.03
CA LYS A 257 -7.50 -12.49 16.58
C LYS A 257 -6.53 -11.34 16.83
N LEU A 258 -6.48 -10.36 15.93
CA LEU A 258 -5.67 -9.16 16.14
C LEU A 258 -6.06 -8.44 17.44
N ALA A 259 -7.36 -8.34 17.74
CA ALA A 259 -7.83 -7.70 18.98
C ALA A 259 -7.38 -8.44 20.26
N GLU A 260 -7.08 -9.74 20.18
CA GLU A 260 -6.51 -10.50 21.30
C GLU A 260 -4.99 -10.30 21.45
N VAL A 261 -4.32 -9.88 20.38
CA VAL A 261 -2.86 -9.75 20.28
C VAL A 261 -2.40 -8.31 20.56
N VAL A 262 -3.22 -7.33 20.20
CA VAL A 262 -2.92 -5.91 20.43
C VAL A 262 -2.83 -5.67 21.95
N PRO A 263 -1.75 -5.03 22.44
CA PRO A 263 -1.61 -4.73 23.86
C PRO A 263 -2.73 -3.81 24.29
N ASP A 264 -3.34 -4.13 25.44
CA ASP A 264 -4.36 -3.30 26.05
C ASP A 264 -3.74 -1.91 26.28
N PRO A 265 -4.31 -0.80 25.73
CA PRO A 265 -3.74 0.53 25.88
C PRO A 265 -3.63 1.00 27.34
N PHE A 266 -4.19 0.23 28.28
CA PHE A 266 -4.22 0.49 29.72
C PHE A 266 -3.43 -0.50 30.59
N ALA A 267 -2.69 -1.47 30.01
CA ALA A 267 -1.92 -2.48 30.75
C ALA A 267 -0.48 -2.05 31.11
#